data_AF-A0A7J7FD11-F1
#
_entry.id   AF-A0A7J7FD11-F1
#
_cell.length_a   1.000
_cell.length_b   1.000
_cell.length_c   1.000
_cell.angle_alpha   90.00
_cell.angle_beta   90.00
_cell.angle_gamma   90.00
#
_symmetry.space_group_name_H-M   'P 1'
#
loop_
_entity.id
_entity.type
_entity.pdbx_description
1 polymer ?
#
loop_
_entity_poly.entity_id
_entity_poly.type
_entity_poly.pdbx_seq_one_letter_code
_entity_poly.pdbx_strand_id
1 'polypeptide(L)'
;MKLHCEVEVVSRRLPALGLRARGRGARAVLSLCQPAPRGGPPRAGLLVATLRDKRGTRYELKENIEQFFTKFVDEGRATVRLKEPPVDIYLSKANSSSLKGFLSAVRLAHRGCNVEASLSTLTPVKTSEFEKFKTKMVITSKKDYPLSKNFPYSLEHLQTSYCGLVRVDMRMLCLKNLRKLDLSHNHIKKLPATIGDLIHLQELNLNDNHLESFSVALCQSTLQKSLRRLDLSKNKIKALPVQFCQLRELTDLKLDDNELIRFPFKIGQLTNLRFLSAARNKLPFLPSEFKNLSLEYLDLFGNTFEQPEVLPVIMLQTPLTLLESSARTVLYNR
;
A
#
# COMPACT_ATOMS: atom_id res chain seq x y z
N MET A 1 -27.94 -2.30 10.72
CA MET A 1 -26.58 -1.94 10.28
C MET A 1 -25.83 -3.23 10.02
N LYS A 2 -25.29 -3.37 8.80
CA LYS A 2 -24.52 -4.54 8.38
C LYS A 2 -23.03 -4.19 8.27
N LEU A 3 -22.15 -5.11 8.65
CA LEU A 3 -20.70 -5.02 8.47
C LEU A 3 -20.21 -6.26 7.72
N HIS A 4 -19.52 -6.04 6.61
CA HIS A 4 -18.89 -7.11 5.82
C HIS A 4 -17.41 -7.19 6.21
N CYS A 5 -16.98 -8.34 6.74
CA CYS A 5 -15.60 -8.57 7.13
C CYS A 5 -15.27 -10.08 7.17
N GLU A 6 -14.02 -10.41 7.52
CA GLU A 6 -13.66 -11.75 7.96
C GLU A 6 -13.79 -11.85 9.48
N VAL A 7 -14.45 -12.91 9.94
CA VAL A 7 -14.69 -13.19 11.34
C VAL A 7 -14.06 -14.52 11.72
N GLU A 8 -13.34 -14.50 12.83
CA GLU A 8 -12.93 -15.71 13.53
C GLU A 8 -13.56 -15.67 14.94
N VAL A 9 -14.34 -16.70 15.28
CA VAL A 9 -14.93 -16.82 16.63
C VAL A 9 -14.14 -17.88 17.38
N VAL A 10 -13.45 -17.46 18.44
CA VAL A 10 -12.64 -18.36 19.27
C VAL A 10 -13.31 -18.53 20.61
N SER A 11 -13.67 -19.77 20.96
CA SER A 11 -14.18 -20.09 22.29
C SER A 11 -13.05 -20.23 23.28
N ARG A 12 -13.15 -19.50 24.41
CA ARG A 12 -12.17 -19.54 25.50
C ARG A 12 -12.27 -20.81 26.34
N ARG A 13 -13.33 -21.62 26.16
CA ARG A 13 -13.47 -22.95 26.80
C ARG A 13 -12.69 -24.06 26.08
N LEU A 14 -12.36 -23.89 24.79
CA LEU A 14 -11.71 -24.93 24.00
C LEU A 14 -10.27 -25.26 24.43
N PRO A 15 -9.41 -24.28 24.79
CA PRO A 15 -8.08 -24.58 25.31
C PRO A 15 -8.11 -25.42 26.59
N ALA A 16 -9.10 -25.22 27.46
CA ALA A 16 -9.29 -26.01 28.68
C ALA A 16 -9.71 -27.46 28.40
N LEU A 17 -10.24 -27.74 27.20
CA LEU A 17 -10.61 -29.08 26.74
C LEU A 17 -9.53 -29.73 25.86
N GLY A 18 -8.33 -29.15 25.79
CA GLY A 18 -7.23 -29.64 24.94
C GLY A 18 -7.45 -29.44 23.43
N LEU A 19 -8.53 -28.77 23.02
CA LEU A 19 -8.88 -28.54 21.62
C LEU A 19 -8.34 -27.18 21.16
N ARG A 20 -7.46 -27.18 20.15
CA ARG A 20 -7.01 -25.95 19.48
C ARG A 20 -7.89 -25.65 18.27
N ALA A 21 -8.87 -24.75 18.42
CA ALA A 21 -9.53 -24.17 17.26
C ALA A 21 -8.62 -23.11 16.63
N ARG A 22 -7.75 -23.54 15.69
CA ARG A 22 -7.20 -22.62 14.67
C ARG A 22 -8.23 -22.52 13.54
N GLY A 23 -9.31 -21.79 13.79
CA GLY A 23 -10.27 -21.50 12.74
C GLY A 23 -9.61 -20.55 11.74
N ARG A 24 -9.61 -20.87 10.44
CA ARG A 24 -9.30 -19.81 9.46
C ARG A 24 -10.47 -18.83 9.47
N GLY A 25 -10.19 -17.54 9.58
CA GLY A 25 -11.21 -16.48 9.51
C GLY A 25 -12.16 -16.72 8.34
N ALA A 26 -13.46 -16.75 8.64
CA ALA A 26 -14.51 -16.99 7.67
C ALA A 26 -15.15 -15.67 7.28
N ARG A 27 -15.49 -15.52 6.00
CA ARG A 27 -16.19 -14.33 5.52
C ARG A 27 -17.58 -14.28 6.14
N ALA A 28 -17.91 -13.15 6.74
CA ALA A 28 -19.13 -12.98 7.49
C ALA A 28 -19.79 -11.63 7.23
N VAL A 29 -21.11 -11.61 7.42
CA VAL A 29 -21.91 -10.41 7.51
C VAL A 29 -22.41 -10.30 8.95
N LEU A 30 -21.95 -9.29 9.66
CA LEU A 30 -22.42 -9.00 11.00
C LEU A 30 -23.58 -8.02 10.92
N SER A 31 -24.65 -8.32 11.64
CA SER A 31 -25.85 -7.47 11.69
C SER A 31 -26.22 -7.20 13.14
N LEU A 32 -26.49 -5.92 13.44
CA LEU A 32 -27.17 -5.57 14.69
C LEU A 32 -28.68 -5.76 14.49
N CYS A 33 -29.29 -6.58 15.36
CA CYS A 33 -30.71 -6.89 15.33
C CYS A 33 -31.31 -6.75 16.74
N GLN A 34 -32.59 -6.40 16.80
CA GLN A 34 -33.31 -6.27 18.05
C GLN A 34 -34.69 -6.92 17.90
N PRO A 35 -34.76 -8.25 17.69
CA PRO A 35 -36.05 -8.94 17.70
C PRO A 35 -36.63 -8.92 19.11
N ALA A 36 -37.93 -8.67 19.21
CA ALA A 36 -38.70 -9.05 20.39
C ALA A 36 -38.79 -10.58 20.41
N PRO A 37 -38.28 -11.27 21.44
CA PRO A 37 -38.67 -12.66 21.68
C PRO A 37 -40.20 -12.70 21.83
N ARG A 38 -40.86 -13.79 21.43
CA ARG A 38 -42.31 -13.99 21.67
C ARG A 38 -42.62 -13.71 23.15
N GLY A 39 -43.15 -12.53 23.46
CA GLY A 39 -43.53 -12.09 24.82
C GLY A 39 -42.43 -11.47 25.70
N GLY A 40 -41.23 -11.13 25.19
CA GLY A 40 -40.14 -10.58 26.01
C GLY A 40 -39.66 -9.17 25.58
N PRO A 41 -38.96 -8.42 26.45
CA PRO A 41 -38.42 -7.11 26.10
C PRO A 41 -37.39 -7.23 24.96
N PRO A 42 -37.34 -6.25 24.03
CA PRO A 42 -36.46 -6.29 22.87
C PRO A 42 -34.98 -6.28 23.30
N ARG A 43 -34.25 -7.37 23.03
CA ARG A 43 -32.83 -7.50 23.38
C ARG A 43 -31.94 -7.32 22.15
N ALA A 44 -31.04 -6.35 22.22
CA ALA A 44 -30.05 -6.11 21.17
C ALA A 44 -29.11 -7.32 21.05
N GLY A 45 -29.03 -7.88 19.85
CA GLY A 45 -28.19 -9.01 19.50
C GLY A 45 -27.27 -8.69 18.33
N LEU A 46 -26.11 -9.34 18.34
CA LEU A 46 -25.18 -9.39 17.23
C LEU A 46 -25.39 -10.71 16.49
N LEU A 47 -25.84 -10.62 15.25
CA LEU A 47 -25.95 -11.79 14.37
C LEU A 47 -24.69 -11.89 13.51
N VAL A 48 -24.00 -13.02 13.56
CA VAL A 48 -22.83 -13.32 12.74
C VAL A 48 -23.21 -14.41 11.72
N ALA A 49 -23.44 -14.02 10.47
CA ALA A 49 -23.77 -14.96 9.40
C ALA A 49 -22.54 -15.22 8.52
N THR A 50 -22.29 -16.48 8.15
CA THR A 50 -21.18 -16.89 7.27
C THR A 50 -21.71 -17.64 6.05
N LEU A 51 -20.84 -17.92 5.07
CA LEU A 51 -21.20 -18.77 3.92
C LEU A 51 -21.63 -20.19 4.34
N ARG A 52 -21.03 -20.73 5.41
CA ARG A 52 -21.35 -22.06 5.96
C ARG A 52 -22.61 -22.03 6.82
N ASP A 53 -22.85 -20.94 7.51
CA ASP A 53 -24.04 -20.71 8.32
C ASP A 53 -24.74 -19.41 7.92
N LYS A 54 -25.65 -19.52 6.95
CA LYS A 54 -26.42 -18.39 6.41
C LYS A 54 -27.51 -17.89 7.36
N ARG A 55 -27.92 -18.71 8.35
CA ARG A 55 -28.87 -18.30 9.40
C ARG A 55 -28.17 -17.43 10.45
N GLY A 56 -26.90 -17.73 10.69
CA GLY A 56 -26.00 -16.96 11.53
C GLY A 56 -26.19 -17.24 13.01
N THR A 57 -25.10 -17.11 13.76
CA THR A 57 -25.09 -17.26 15.21
C THR A 57 -25.41 -15.93 15.87
N ARG A 58 -26.40 -15.91 16.76
CA ARG A 58 -26.79 -14.71 17.54
C ARG A 58 -26.07 -14.69 18.89
N TYR A 59 -25.51 -13.53 19.23
CA TYR A 59 -24.90 -13.23 20.52
C TYR A 59 -25.66 -12.08 21.18
N GLU A 60 -26.02 -12.22 22.46
CA GLU A 60 -26.64 -11.12 23.21
C GLU A 60 -25.59 -10.06 23.56
N LEU A 61 -25.91 -8.77 23.43
CA LEU A 61 -24.94 -7.70 23.66
C LEU A 61 -25.12 -6.97 24.99
N LYS A 62 -26.37 -6.85 25.47
CA LYS A 62 -26.70 -6.11 26.69
C LYS A 62 -25.91 -6.66 27.88
N GLU A 63 -25.06 -5.83 28.48
CA GLU A 63 -24.21 -6.15 29.64
C GLU A 63 -23.25 -7.36 29.46
N ASN A 64 -23.17 -7.91 28.26
CA ASN A 64 -22.50 -9.17 27.95
C ASN A 64 -21.14 -9.00 27.26
N ILE A 65 -20.67 -7.76 27.06
CA ILE A 65 -19.33 -7.50 26.53
C ILE A 65 -18.40 -7.28 27.71
N GLU A 66 -17.28 -8.02 27.72
CA GLU A 66 -16.23 -7.89 28.73
C GLU A 66 -15.23 -6.80 28.32
N GLN A 67 -14.80 -6.81 27.06
CA GLN A 67 -13.79 -5.88 26.55
C GLN A 67 -13.88 -5.68 25.04
N PHE A 68 -13.51 -4.48 24.59
CA PHE A 68 -13.25 -4.17 23.19
C PHE A 68 -11.75 -3.97 22.96
N PHE A 69 -11.19 -4.66 21.98
CA PHE A 69 -9.81 -4.44 21.54
C PHE A 69 -9.84 -3.67 20.23
N THR A 70 -9.56 -2.37 20.29
CA THR A 70 -9.70 -1.46 19.15
C THR A 70 -8.38 -0.83 18.68
N LYS A 71 -7.24 -1.34 19.14
CA LYS A 71 -5.91 -0.80 18.81
C LYS A 71 -5.64 -0.68 17.30
N PHE A 72 -6.23 -1.57 16.49
CA PHE A 72 -6.01 -1.66 15.05
C PHE A 72 -7.27 -1.38 14.23
N VAL A 73 -8.22 -0.62 14.77
CA VAL A 73 -9.48 -0.31 14.08
C VAL A 73 -9.26 0.48 12.79
N ASP A 74 -8.25 1.35 12.77
CA ASP A 74 -7.85 2.09 11.57
C ASP A 74 -7.33 1.18 10.45
N GLU A 75 -6.81 0.00 10.81
CA GLU A 75 -6.40 -1.05 9.88
C GLU A 75 -7.53 -2.03 9.55
N GLY A 76 -8.76 -1.76 10.02
CA GLY A 76 -9.91 -2.63 9.80
C GLY A 76 -9.92 -3.89 10.65
N ARG A 77 -9.24 -3.87 11.81
CA ARG A 77 -9.16 -4.99 12.76
C ARG A 77 -9.71 -4.60 14.14
N ALA A 78 -10.50 -5.48 14.74
CA ALA A 78 -10.99 -5.31 16.11
C ALA A 78 -11.35 -6.65 16.73
N THR A 79 -11.34 -6.74 18.05
CA THR A 79 -11.87 -7.91 18.76
C THR A 79 -12.95 -7.48 19.73
N VAL A 80 -14.08 -8.18 19.72
CA VAL A 80 -15.15 -8.03 20.72
C VAL A 80 -15.16 -9.29 21.58
N ARG A 81 -14.91 -9.12 22.88
CA ARG A 81 -14.90 -10.21 23.86
C ARG A 81 -16.22 -10.27 24.61
N LEU A 82 -16.89 -11.40 24.53
CA LEU A 82 -18.18 -11.65 25.19
C LEU A 82 -18.00 -12.44 26.48
N LYS A 83 -18.83 -12.14 27.49
CA LYS A 83 -18.88 -12.88 28.77
C LYS A 83 -19.54 -14.25 28.56
N GLU A 84 -20.74 -14.27 27.96
CA GLU A 84 -21.51 -15.50 27.72
C GLU A 84 -22.13 -15.56 26.30
N PRO A 85 -21.81 -16.57 25.47
CA PRO A 85 -20.75 -17.55 25.70
C PRO A 85 -19.38 -16.86 25.74
N PRO A 86 -18.39 -17.40 26.49
CA PRO A 86 -17.07 -16.80 26.63
C PRO A 86 -16.25 -16.96 25.35
N VAL A 87 -16.55 -16.12 24.37
CA VAL A 87 -15.93 -16.13 23.03
C VAL A 87 -15.27 -14.79 22.72
N ASP A 88 -14.18 -14.86 21.97
CA ASP A 88 -13.53 -13.71 21.34
C ASP A 88 -13.93 -13.69 19.86
N ILE A 89 -14.62 -12.63 19.44
CA ILE A 89 -15.01 -12.41 18.04
C ILE A 89 -13.97 -11.48 17.41
N TYR A 90 -13.06 -12.05 16.63
CA TYR A 90 -12.05 -11.33 15.88
C TYR A 90 -12.64 -10.85 14.55
N LEU A 91 -12.61 -9.55 14.32
CA LEU A 91 -13.01 -8.89 13.09
C LEU A 91 -11.74 -8.46 12.35
N SER A 92 -11.62 -8.84 11.09
CA SER A 92 -10.50 -8.49 10.24
C SER A 92 -10.98 -8.15 8.84
N LYS A 93 -10.18 -7.38 8.08
CA LYS A 93 -10.56 -6.93 6.73
C LYS A 93 -11.95 -6.28 6.77
N ALA A 94 -12.16 -5.28 7.62
CA ALA A 94 -13.36 -4.46 7.61
C ALA A 94 -13.02 -3.04 7.11
N ASN A 95 -13.98 -2.33 6.54
CA ASN A 95 -13.82 -0.89 6.29
C ASN A 95 -13.68 -0.16 7.64
N SER A 96 -12.62 0.63 7.85
CA SER A 96 -12.35 1.29 9.14
C SER A 96 -13.46 2.26 9.57
N SER A 97 -14.04 3.04 8.64
CA SER A 97 -15.16 3.94 8.92
C SER A 97 -16.42 3.16 9.29
N SER A 98 -16.75 2.12 8.52
CA SER A 98 -17.90 1.25 8.83
C SER A 98 -17.69 0.48 10.14
N LEU A 99 -16.47 0.02 10.42
CA LEU A 99 -16.09 -0.68 11.64
C LEU A 99 -16.18 0.25 12.85
N LYS A 100 -15.70 1.50 12.76
CA LYS A 100 -15.87 2.51 13.83
C LYS A 100 -17.34 2.76 14.13
N GLY A 101 -18.15 3.01 13.09
CA GLY A 101 -19.59 3.19 13.26
C GLY A 101 -20.27 1.96 13.86
N PHE A 102 -19.87 0.77 13.40
CA PHE A 102 -20.40 -0.50 13.88
C PHE A 102 -20.05 -0.74 15.35
N LEU A 103 -18.79 -0.56 15.73
CA LEU A 103 -18.33 -0.70 17.11
C LEU A 103 -18.99 0.33 18.03
N SER A 104 -19.22 1.56 17.57
CA SER A 104 -19.99 2.57 18.32
C SER A 104 -21.43 2.09 18.55
N ALA A 105 -22.09 1.53 17.53
CA ALA A 105 -23.43 0.96 17.68
C ALA A 105 -23.45 -0.26 18.62
N VAL A 106 -22.44 -1.14 18.56
CA VAL A 106 -22.30 -2.27 19.49
C VAL A 106 -22.07 -1.80 20.93
N ARG A 107 -21.29 -0.73 21.15
CA ARG A 107 -21.11 -0.12 22.48
C ARG A 107 -22.41 0.45 23.05
N LEU A 108 -23.23 1.10 22.21
CA LEU A 108 -24.56 1.58 22.60
C LEU A 108 -25.49 0.42 22.97
N ALA A 109 -25.50 -0.64 22.14
CA ALA A 109 -26.28 -1.86 22.40
C ALA A 109 -25.90 -2.52 23.72
N HIS A 110 -24.61 -2.57 24.05
CA HIS A 110 -24.11 -3.12 25.29
C HIS A 110 -24.59 -2.36 26.53
N ARG A 111 -24.67 -1.03 26.45
CA ARG A 111 -25.18 -0.15 27.52
C ARG A 111 -26.70 -0.17 27.66
N GLY A 112 -27.41 -0.91 26.81
CA GLY A 112 -28.87 -0.99 26.84
C GLY A 112 -29.58 0.23 26.23
N CYS A 113 -28.85 1.12 25.52
CA CYS A 113 -29.46 2.22 24.79
C CYS A 113 -30.21 1.70 23.55
N ASN A 114 -31.36 2.31 23.22
CA ASN A 114 -32.16 1.92 22.06
C ASN A 114 -31.39 2.18 20.76
N VAL A 115 -31.19 1.15 19.94
CA VAL A 115 -30.40 1.19 18.69
C VAL A 115 -31.30 1.30 17.47
N GLU A 116 -32.55 1.75 17.62
CA GLU A 116 -33.61 1.71 16.61
C GLU A 116 -33.18 2.26 15.24
N ALA A 117 -32.40 3.34 15.21
CA ALA A 117 -31.89 3.96 13.97
C ALA A 117 -30.86 3.10 13.19
N SER A 118 -30.31 2.04 13.79
CA SER A 118 -29.21 1.25 13.23
C SER A 118 -29.54 -0.24 13.10
N LEU A 119 -30.81 -0.64 13.17
CA LEU A 119 -31.21 -2.05 13.09
C LEU A 119 -31.28 -2.55 11.64
N SER A 120 -31.06 -3.84 11.45
CA SER A 120 -31.22 -4.54 10.17
C SER A 120 -32.30 -5.61 10.31
N THR A 121 -33.21 -5.70 9.34
CA THR A 121 -34.26 -6.72 9.27
C THR A 121 -33.63 -8.12 9.19
N LEU A 122 -34.13 -9.08 9.98
CA LEU A 122 -33.67 -10.48 10.10
C LEU A 122 -34.00 -11.30 8.84
N THR A 123 -33.50 -10.87 7.69
CA THR A 123 -33.59 -11.64 6.45
C THR A 123 -32.32 -12.48 6.29
N PRO A 124 -32.44 -13.75 5.83
CA PRO A 124 -31.28 -14.57 5.52
C PRO A 124 -30.36 -13.86 4.53
N VAL A 125 -29.06 -13.83 4.84
CA VAL A 125 -28.06 -13.14 4.02
C VAL A 125 -27.98 -13.82 2.64
N LYS A 126 -28.22 -13.05 1.57
CA LYS A 126 -28.16 -13.56 0.19
C LYS A 126 -26.74 -14.00 -0.15
N THR A 127 -26.59 -15.01 -1.01
CA THR A 127 -25.27 -15.53 -1.42
C THR A 127 -24.40 -14.46 -2.08
N SER A 128 -24.99 -13.44 -2.71
CA SER A 128 -24.30 -12.28 -3.29
C SER A 128 -23.67 -11.34 -2.25
N GLU A 129 -24.15 -11.31 -1.00
CA GLU A 129 -23.54 -10.50 0.07
C GLU A 129 -22.20 -11.08 0.56
N PHE A 130 -21.88 -12.31 0.15
CA PHE A 130 -20.59 -12.96 0.36
C PHE A 130 -19.67 -12.90 -0.86
N GLU A 131 -19.96 -12.08 -1.88
CA GLU A 131 -19.13 -11.92 -3.09
C GLU A 131 -17.65 -11.63 -2.76
N LYS A 132 -16.73 -12.12 -3.59
CA LYS A 132 -15.28 -11.92 -3.41
C LYS A 132 -14.97 -10.44 -3.26
N PHE A 133 -14.14 -10.11 -2.28
CA PHE A 133 -13.69 -8.75 -2.07
C PHE A 133 -13.09 -8.25 -3.38
N LYS A 134 -13.50 -7.06 -3.82
CA LYS A 134 -12.95 -6.47 -5.03
C LYS A 134 -11.48 -6.16 -4.78
N THR A 135 -10.58 -7.01 -5.27
CA THR A 135 -9.12 -6.86 -5.12
C THR A 135 -8.52 -6.04 -6.26
N LYS A 136 -9.20 -5.96 -7.40
CA LYS A 136 -8.80 -5.14 -8.55
C LYS A 136 -9.90 -4.16 -8.93
N MET A 137 -9.53 -2.91 -9.14
CA MET A 137 -10.40 -1.88 -9.70
C MET A 137 -9.65 -1.12 -10.78
N VAL A 138 -10.31 -0.96 -11.92
CA VAL A 138 -9.78 -0.26 -13.08
C VAL A 138 -10.76 0.85 -13.42
N ILE A 139 -10.23 2.07 -13.58
CA ILE A 139 -10.94 3.28 -13.94
C ILE A 139 -10.11 3.93 -15.04
N THR A 140 -10.67 4.00 -16.24
CA THR A 140 -9.97 4.50 -17.45
C THR A 140 -10.64 5.74 -18.03
N SER A 141 -11.62 6.29 -17.33
CA SER A 141 -12.32 7.50 -17.75
C SER A 141 -12.77 8.29 -16.53
N LYS A 142 -12.77 9.62 -16.68
CA LYS A 142 -13.29 10.54 -15.66
C LYS A 142 -14.74 10.24 -15.27
N LYS A 143 -15.56 9.70 -16.18
CA LYS A 143 -16.98 9.36 -15.92
C LYS A 143 -17.14 8.20 -14.94
N ASP A 144 -16.21 7.26 -14.95
CA ASP A 144 -16.25 6.05 -14.13
C ASP A 144 -15.62 6.26 -12.73
N TYR A 145 -15.06 7.45 -12.51
CA TYR A 145 -14.40 7.77 -11.26
C TYR A 145 -15.42 7.94 -10.11
N PRO A 146 -15.27 7.22 -8.98
CA PRO A 146 -16.24 7.25 -7.89
C PRO A 146 -16.17 8.57 -7.12
N LEU A 147 -17.09 9.48 -7.40
CA LEU A 147 -17.19 10.78 -6.71
C LEU A 147 -17.81 10.66 -5.32
N SER A 148 -18.88 9.87 -5.18
CA SER A 148 -19.65 9.73 -3.93
C SER A 148 -19.33 8.47 -3.13
N LYS A 149 -18.75 7.44 -3.77
CA LYS A 149 -18.45 6.14 -3.13
C LYS A 149 -16.97 6.06 -2.74
N ASN A 150 -16.70 5.44 -1.59
CA ASN A 150 -15.34 5.10 -1.20
C ASN A 150 -14.80 3.92 -2.00
N PHE A 151 -13.48 3.87 -2.17
CA PHE A 151 -12.80 2.72 -2.74
C PHE A 151 -12.95 1.49 -1.79
N PRO A 152 -13.11 0.28 -2.33
CA PRO A 152 -13.08 -0.93 -1.51
C PRO A 152 -11.73 -1.07 -0.80
N TYR A 153 -11.73 -1.19 0.53
CA TYR A 153 -10.52 -1.28 1.36
C TYR A 153 -9.66 -2.54 1.09
N SER A 154 -10.27 -3.55 0.47
CA SER A 154 -9.67 -4.82 0.11
C SER A 154 -8.95 -4.78 -1.24
N LEU A 155 -8.89 -3.62 -1.88
CA LEU A 155 -8.13 -3.45 -3.12
C LEU A 155 -6.64 -3.68 -2.87
N GLU A 156 -6.10 -4.56 -3.71
CA GLU A 156 -4.66 -4.79 -3.86
C GLU A 156 -4.14 -4.09 -5.12
N HIS A 157 -5.00 -3.96 -6.15
CA HIS A 157 -4.67 -3.37 -7.43
C HIS A 157 -5.67 -2.26 -7.78
N LEU A 158 -5.18 -1.03 -7.92
CA LEU A 158 -5.98 0.11 -8.30
C LEU A 158 -5.35 0.80 -9.49
N GLN A 159 -6.07 0.83 -10.59
CA GLN A 159 -5.72 1.58 -11.79
C GLN A 159 -6.72 2.70 -12.00
N THR A 160 -6.22 3.92 -12.08
CA THR A 160 -6.98 5.14 -12.33
C THR A 160 -6.27 5.96 -13.37
N SER A 161 -6.42 5.56 -14.64
CA SER A 161 -5.77 6.20 -15.79
C SER A 161 -6.76 7.09 -16.54
N TYR A 162 -6.29 8.09 -17.28
CA TYR A 162 -7.14 8.96 -18.13
C TYR A 162 -8.32 9.63 -17.38
N CYS A 163 -8.16 9.84 -16.06
CA CYS A 163 -9.19 10.45 -15.21
C CYS A 163 -9.02 11.98 -15.13
N GLY A 164 -7.92 12.51 -15.66
CA GLY A 164 -7.59 13.92 -15.60
C GLY A 164 -7.24 14.40 -14.19
N LEU A 165 -6.72 13.51 -13.33
CA LEU A 165 -6.38 13.82 -11.95
C LEU A 165 -5.21 14.81 -11.91
N VAL A 166 -5.41 15.95 -11.24
CA VAL A 166 -4.34 16.94 -11.00
C VAL A 166 -3.57 16.62 -9.72
N ARG A 167 -4.21 15.88 -8.80
CA ARG A 167 -3.66 15.45 -7.51
C ARG A 167 -4.10 14.02 -7.22
N VAL A 168 -3.33 13.33 -6.41
CA VAL A 168 -3.69 11.99 -5.93
C VAL A 168 -4.83 12.10 -4.93
N ASP A 169 -5.85 11.26 -5.08
CA ASP A 169 -7.00 11.23 -4.17
C ASP A 169 -6.61 10.56 -2.85
N MET A 170 -6.79 11.28 -1.74
CA MET A 170 -6.42 10.82 -0.41
C MET A 170 -7.15 9.53 0.00
N ARG A 171 -8.34 9.25 -0.57
CA ARG A 171 -9.08 8.01 -0.31
C ARG A 171 -8.33 6.78 -0.81
N MET A 172 -7.50 6.92 -1.86
CA MET A 172 -6.65 5.84 -2.37
C MET A 172 -5.51 5.52 -1.39
N LEU A 173 -5.06 6.51 -0.62
CA LEU A 173 -3.93 6.40 0.31
C LEU A 173 -4.33 5.71 1.64
N CYS A 174 -5.64 5.56 1.88
CA CYS A 174 -6.19 4.76 2.97
C CYS A 174 -6.17 3.24 2.68
N LEU A 175 -5.85 2.82 1.45
CA LEU A 175 -5.89 1.42 1.03
C LEU A 175 -4.63 0.67 1.46
N LYS A 176 -4.59 0.21 2.72
CA LYS A 176 -3.38 -0.41 3.31
C LYS A 176 -2.96 -1.75 2.68
N ASN A 177 -3.85 -2.41 1.96
CA ASN A 177 -3.54 -3.66 1.23
C ASN A 177 -3.04 -3.42 -0.20
N LEU A 178 -2.94 -2.16 -0.64
CA LEU A 178 -2.60 -1.84 -2.02
C LEU A 178 -1.15 -2.24 -2.34
N ARG A 179 -1.01 -3.07 -3.37
CA ARG A 179 0.26 -3.58 -3.91
C ARG A 179 0.63 -2.92 -5.23
N LYS A 180 -0.38 -2.59 -6.05
CA LYS A 180 -0.18 -1.93 -7.34
C LYS A 180 -1.08 -0.71 -7.44
N LEU A 181 -0.45 0.44 -7.67
CA LEU A 181 -1.13 1.70 -7.91
C LEU A 181 -0.71 2.22 -9.28
N ASP A 182 -1.68 2.31 -10.18
CA ASP A 182 -1.49 2.90 -11.50
C ASP A 182 -2.28 4.20 -11.60
N LEU A 183 -1.54 5.29 -11.77
CA LEU A 183 -1.99 6.66 -11.92
C LEU A 183 -1.55 7.25 -13.27
N SER A 184 -1.24 6.39 -14.24
CA SER A 184 -0.76 6.79 -15.57
C SER A 184 -1.75 7.66 -16.34
N HIS A 185 -1.26 8.46 -17.30
CA HIS A 185 -2.10 9.30 -18.16
C HIS A 185 -3.03 10.23 -17.35
N ASN A 186 -2.45 10.98 -16.42
CA ASN A 186 -3.15 12.01 -15.64
C ASN A 186 -2.34 13.32 -15.69
N HIS A 187 -2.71 14.30 -14.88
CA HIS A 187 -2.08 15.62 -14.85
C HIS A 187 -1.39 15.89 -13.50
N ILE A 188 -0.89 14.85 -12.84
CA ILE A 188 -0.35 14.95 -11.48
C ILE A 188 0.99 15.68 -11.53
N LYS A 189 1.08 16.78 -10.79
CA LYS A 189 2.30 17.60 -10.72
C LYS A 189 3.23 17.24 -9.56
N LYS A 190 2.64 16.79 -8.44
CA LYS A 190 3.36 16.44 -7.21
C LYS A 190 2.68 15.26 -6.53
N LEU A 191 3.49 14.40 -5.92
CA LEU A 191 3.03 13.28 -5.12
C LEU A 191 2.94 13.70 -3.64
N PRO A 192 1.83 13.38 -2.93
CA PRO A 192 1.76 13.59 -1.49
C PRO A 192 2.66 12.59 -0.75
N ALA A 193 3.28 13.03 0.35
CA ALA A 193 4.14 12.18 1.18
C ALA A 193 3.41 10.95 1.74
N THR A 194 2.09 11.04 1.92
CA THR A 194 1.19 9.98 2.42
C THR A 194 1.16 8.73 1.51
N ILE A 195 1.61 8.80 0.25
CA ILE A 195 1.82 7.58 -0.56
C ILE A 195 2.84 6.66 0.12
N GLY A 196 3.79 7.24 0.86
CA GLY A 196 4.77 6.53 1.66
C GLY A 196 4.19 5.68 2.80
N ASP A 197 2.90 5.83 3.12
CA ASP A 197 2.21 5.04 4.16
C ASP A 197 1.59 3.74 3.61
N LEU A 198 1.74 3.47 2.31
CA LEU A 198 1.30 2.25 1.65
C LEU A 198 2.35 1.14 1.81
N ILE A 199 2.37 0.51 2.99
CA ILE A 199 3.37 -0.48 3.43
C ILE A 199 3.55 -1.70 2.52
N HIS A 200 2.56 -1.99 1.67
CA HIS A 200 2.56 -3.14 0.76
C HIS A 200 2.73 -2.75 -0.70
N LEU A 201 2.92 -1.47 -1.02
CA LEU A 201 3.02 -1.00 -2.38
C LEU A 201 4.33 -1.48 -3.01
N GLN A 202 4.19 -2.26 -4.08
CA GLN A 202 5.27 -2.88 -4.84
C GLN A 202 5.42 -2.26 -6.23
N GLU A 203 4.32 -1.82 -6.83
CA GLU A 203 4.29 -1.21 -8.15
C GLU A 203 3.61 0.15 -8.10
N LEU A 204 4.31 1.17 -8.57
CA LEU A 204 3.79 2.51 -8.75
C LEU A 204 4.01 2.94 -10.21
N ASN A 205 2.92 3.08 -10.94
CA ASN A 205 2.93 3.59 -12.32
C ASN A 205 2.41 5.03 -12.35
N LEU A 206 3.27 5.95 -12.77
CA LEU A 206 3.00 7.38 -12.91
C LEU A 206 3.37 7.87 -14.32
N ASN A 207 3.42 6.94 -15.28
CA ASN A 207 3.68 7.23 -16.68
C ASN A 207 2.75 8.32 -17.21
N ASP A 208 3.26 9.22 -18.04
CA ASP A 208 2.46 10.26 -18.71
C ASP A 208 1.69 11.15 -17.71
N ASN A 209 2.47 11.91 -16.93
CA ASN A 209 2.00 12.89 -15.96
C ASN A 209 2.85 14.17 -16.07
N HIS A 210 2.71 15.10 -15.12
CA HIS A 210 3.42 16.38 -15.11
C HIS A 210 4.38 16.52 -13.92
N LEU A 211 4.97 15.42 -13.47
CA LEU A 211 5.90 15.44 -12.33
C LEU A 211 7.21 16.15 -12.72
N GLU A 212 7.58 17.18 -11.96
CA GLU A 212 8.84 17.90 -12.14
C GLU A 212 9.97 17.36 -11.25
N SER A 213 9.61 16.67 -10.16
CA SER A 213 10.55 16.06 -9.23
C SER A 213 9.93 14.89 -8.49
N PHE A 214 10.79 14.00 -7.98
CA PHE A 214 10.39 12.95 -7.06
C PHE A 214 10.73 13.37 -5.62
N SER A 215 9.77 13.24 -4.71
CA SER A 215 9.89 13.78 -3.35
C SER A 215 10.89 12.97 -2.49
N VAL A 216 11.74 13.68 -1.74
CA VAL A 216 12.64 13.08 -0.74
C VAL A 216 11.87 12.32 0.33
N ALA A 217 10.69 12.82 0.73
CA ALA A 217 9.87 12.18 1.76
C ALA A 217 9.42 10.75 1.35
N LEU A 218 9.14 10.54 0.06
CA LEU A 218 8.80 9.20 -0.45
C LEU A 218 9.99 8.25 -0.41
N CYS A 219 11.17 8.78 -0.73
CA CYS A 219 12.43 8.04 -0.64
C CYS A 219 12.77 7.62 0.79
N GLN A 220 12.31 8.36 1.79
CA GLN A 220 12.53 8.10 3.22
C GLN A 220 11.38 7.32 3.89
N SER A 221 10.37 6.91 3.13
CA SER A 221 9.17 6.25 3.63
C SER A 221 9.28 4.72 3.63
N THR A 222 8.15 4.04 3.89
CA THR A 222 8.04 2.57 3.88
C THR A 222 8.34 1.96 2.51
N LEU A 223 8.24 2.77 1.44
CA LEU A 223 8.53 2.36 0.07
C LEU A 223 9.95 1.84 -0.13
N GLN A 224 10.92 2.27 0.69
CA GLN A 224 12.30 1.75 0.64
C GLN A 224 12.38 0.23 0.75
N LYS A 225 11.42 -0.38 1.46
CA LYS A 225 11.38 -1.82 1.76
C LYS A 225 10.33 -2.57 0.96
N SER A 226 9.53 -1.89 0.15
CA SER A 226 8.38 -2.50 -0.52
C SER A 226 8.36 -2.28 -2.03
N LEU A 227 8.80 -1.11 -2.51
CA LEU A 227 8.65 -0.71 -3.91
C LEU A 227 9.67 -1.44 -4.78
N ARG A 228 9.17 -2.20 -5.76
CA ARG A 228 9.97 -3.01 -6.69
C ARG A 228 9.98 -2.43 -8.09
N ARG A 229 8.83 -1.89 -8.53
CA ARG A 229 8.69 -1.34 -9.89
C ARG A 229 8.16 0.07 -9.84
N LEU A 230 8.85 0.96 -10.53
CA LEU A 230 8.51 2.36 -10.61
C LEU A 230 8.60 2.85 -12.05
N ASP A 231 7.48 3.31 -12.59
CA ASP A 231 7.43 3.95 -13.89
C ASP A 231 7.12 5.44 -13.71
N LEU A 232 8.11 6.28 -14.05
CA LEU A 232 8.05 7.74 -14.05
C LEU A 232 8.22 8.30 -15.46
N SER A 233 8.09 7.47 -16.50
CA SER A 233 8.34 7.89 -17.87
C SER A 233 7.32 8.93 -18.35
N LYS A 234 7.67 9.72 -19.37
CA LYS A 234 6.80 10.79 -19.91
C LYS A 234 6.36 11.77 -18.81
N ASN A 235 7.33 12.30 -18.08
CA ASN A 235 7.13 13.35 -17.09
C ASN A 235 8.09 14.51 -17.40
N LYS A 236 8.29 15.44 -16.46
CA LYS A 236 9.18 16.60 -16.60
C LYS A 236 10.30 16.59 -15.56
N ILE A 237 10.74 15.40 -15.16
CA ILE A 237 11.70 15.23 -14.07
C ILE A 237 13.09 15.63 -14.57
N LYS A 238 13.68 16.65 -13.92
CA LYS A 238 15.03 17.14 -14.26
C LYS A 238 16.14 16.45 -13.48
N ALA A 239 15.85 16.04 -12.26
CA ALA A 239 16.78 15.33 -11.40
C ALA A 239 16.02 14.48 -10.39
N LEU A 240 16.62 13.37 -9.99
CA LEU A 240 16.19 12.58 -8.84
C LEU A 240 17.03 12.99 -7.61
N PRO A 241 16.43 13.04 -6.40
CA PRO A 241 17.19 13.34 -5.19
C PRO A 241 18.18 12.22 -4.87
N VAL A 242 19.26 12.51 -4.13
CA VAL A 242 20.22 11.47 -3.71
C VAL A 242 19.58 10.39 -2.85
N GLN A 243 18.54 10.74 -2.09
CA GLN A 243 17.76 9.82 -1.29
C GLN A 243 17.00 8.80 -2.14
N PHE A 244 16.80 9.04 -3.43
CA PHE A 244 16.18 8.06 -4.34
C PHE A 244 16.89 6.71 -4.31
N CYS A 245 18.20 6.72 -4.11
CA CYS A 245 19.04 5.53 -3.98
C CYS A 245 18.77 4.70 -2.71
N GLN A 246 17.90 5.18 -1.80
CA GLN A 246 17.44 4.43 -0.64
C GLN A 246 16.35 3.40 -0.98
N LEU A 247 15.75 3.47 -2.17
CA LEU A 247 14.75 2.53 -2.67
C LEU A 247 15.40 1.21 -3.14
N ARG A 248 16.10 0.53 -2.21
CA ARG A 248 16.98 -0.61 -2.51
C ARG A 248 16.26 -1.86 -3.03
N GLU A 249 14.95 -1.97 -2.84
CA GLU A 249 14.14 -3.07 -3.34
C GLU A 249 13.71 -2.90 -4.81
N LEU A 250 14.03 -1.76 -5.45
CA LEU A 250 13.73 -1.52 -6.86
C LEU A 250 14.45 -2.52 -7.75
N THR A 251 13.68 -3.21 -8.59
CA THR A 251 14.13 -4.13 -9.65
C THR A 251 13.94 -3.52 -11.03
N ASP A 252 12.89 -2.71 -11.20
CA ASP A 252 12.51 -2.09 -12.47
C ASP A 252 12.30 -0.58 -12.29
N LEU A 253 13.04 0.21 -13.06
CA LEU A 253 12.93 1.66 -13.07
C LEU A 253 12.83 2.16 -14.51
N LYS A 254 11.74 2.86 -14.81
CA LYS A 254 11.53 3.54 -16.09
C LYS A 254 11.44 5.05 -15.90
N LEU A 255 12.26 5.76 -16.66
CA LEU A 255 12.46 7.20 -16.63
C LEU A 255 12.47 7.79 -18.04
N ASP A 256 11.98 7.04 -19.03
CA ASP A 256 12.02 7.45 -20.44
C ASP A 256 11.26 8.77 -20.64
N ASP A 257 11.62 9.56 -21.65
CA ASP A 257 10.91 10.80 -21.98
C ASP A 257 10.79 11.75 -20.77
N ASN A 258 11.93 12.07 -20.15
CA ASN A 258 12.02 13.07 -19.08
C ASN A 258 13.06 14.12 -19.46
N GLU A 259 13.38 15.02 -18.52
CA GLU A 259 14.38 16.07 -18.72
C GLU A 259 15.64 15.83 -17.85
N LEU A 260 15.96 14.56 -17.54
CA LEU A 260 17.03 14.23 -16.60
C LEU A 260 18.38 14.73 -17.11
N ILE A 261 19.02 15.61 -16.33
CA ILE A 261 20.36 16.13 -16.62
C ILE A 261 21.47 15.34 -15.93
N ARG A 262 21.12 14.52 -14.95
CA ARG A 262 22.06 13.62 -14.24
C ARG A 262 21.30 12.55 -13.47
N PHE A 263 21.95 11.40 -13.28
CA PHE A 263 21.58 10.48 -12.20
C PHE A 263 22.16 10.95 -10.87
N PRO A 264 21.58 10.55 -9.72
CA PRO A 264 22.21 10.69 -8.43
C PRO A 264 23.58 9.99 -8.39
N PHE A 265 24.59 10.61 -7.78
CA PHE A 265 25.93 10.02 -7.73
C PHE A 265 26.00 8.67 -7.00
N LYS A 266 25.02 8.39 -6.12
CA LYS A 266 24.87 7.13 -5.38
C LYS A 266 23.97 6.10 -6.08
N ILE A 267 23.74 6.21 -7.39
CA ILE A 267 22.81 5.31 -8.10
C ILE A 267 23.20 3.83 -7.94
N GLY A 268 24.49 3.54 -7.79
CA GLY A 268 25.02 2.20 -7.53
C GLY A 268 24.53 1.53 -6.24
N GLN A 269 23.88 2.26 -5.33
CA GLN A 269 23.25 1.68 -4.14
C GLN A 269 21.96 0.90 -4.45
N LEU A 270 21.40 1.03 -5.66
CA LEU A 270 20.25 0.26 -6.13
C LEU A 270 20.70 -1.15 -6.57
N THR A 271 21.24 -1.93 -5.64
CA THR A 271 21.90 -3.22 -5.93
C THR A 271 20.97 -4.30 -6.49
N ASN A 272 19.65 -4.17 -6.28
CA ASN A 272 18.65 -5.09 -6.82
C ASN A 272 18.11 -4.67 -8.20
N LEU A 273 18.52 -3.50 -8.72
CA LEU A 273 18.01 -3.00 -9.98
C LEU A 273 18.52 -3.88 -11.13
N ARG A 274 17.58 -4.39 -11.94
CA ARG A 274 17.86 -5.24 -13.10
C ARG A 274 17.46 -4.58 -14.41
N PHE A 275 16.38 -3.80 -14.40
CA PHE A 275 15.84 -3.13 -15.57
C PHE A 275 15.88 -1.62 -15.36
N LEU A 276 16.70 -0.92 -16.15
CA LEU A 276 16.76 0.54 -16.15
C LEU A 276 16.52 1.06 -17.56
N SER A 277 15.47 1.86 -17.73
CA SER A 277 15.19 2.59 -18.96
C SER A 277 15.18 4.08 -18.66
N ALA A 278 16.03 4.85 -19.33
CA ALA A 278 16.10 6.30 -19.24
C ALA A 278 16.35 6.93 -20.61
N ALA A 279 15.73 6.37 -21.64
CA ALA A 279 15.83 6.87 -23.00
C ALA A 279 15.20 8.28 -23.12
N ARG A 280 15.65 9.05 -24.11
CA ARG A 280 15.15 10.40 -24.42
C ARG A 280 15.17 11.32 -23.20
N ASN A 281 16.36 11.44 -22.61
CA ASN A 281 16.68 12.36 -21.52
C ASN A 281 17.85 13.28 -21.94
N LYS A 282 18.44 14.03 -21.00
CA LYS A 282 19.51 15.01 -21.26
C LYS A 282 20.79 14.66 -20.49
N LEU A 283 21.10 13.37 -20.34
CA LEU A 283 22.26 12.91 -19.57
C LEU A 283 23.56 13.16 -20.35
N PRO A 284 24.52 13.94 -19.82
CA PRO A 284 25.82 14.14 -20.44
C PRO A 284 26.82 13.03 -20.11
N PHE A 285 26.68 12.41 -18.93
CA PHE A 285 27.54 11.32 -18.45
C PHE A 285 26.80 10.45 -17.44
N LEU A 286 27.37 9.28 -17.15
CA LEU A 286 26.93 8.40 -16.06
C LEU A 286 27.85 8.58 -14.83
N PRO A 287 27.32 8.55 -13.60
CA PRO A 287 28.13 8.68 -12.40
C PRO A 287 29.06 7.46 -12.22
N SER A 288 30.19 7.62 -11.53
CA SER A 288 31.17 6.55 -11.34
C SER A 288 30.62 5.31 -10.63
N GLU A 289 29.67 5.46 -9.71
CA GLU A 289 28.99 4.34 -9.05
C GLU A 289 28.03 3.57 -9.97
N PHE A 290 27.72 4.06 -11.17
CA PHE A 290 26.86 3.35 -12.13
C PHE A 290 27.43 1.97 -12.48
N LYS A 291 28.77 1.82 -12.45
CA LYS A 291 29.48 0.54 -12.64
C LYS A 291 29.12 -0.53 -11.60
N ASN A 292 28.58 -0.13 -10.44
CA ASN A 292 28.21 -1.05 -9.36
C ASN A 292 26.83 -1.69 -9.60
N LEU A 293 26.06 -1.21 -10.60
CA LEU A 293 24.78 -1.80 -10.96
C LEU A 293 24.97 -3.08 -11.76
N SER A 294 24.17 -4.10 -11.49
CA SER A 294 24.15 -5.38 -12.21
C SER A 294 22.88 -5.51 -13.04
N LEU A 295 22.80 -4.68 -14.10
CA LEU A 295 21.62 -4.56 -14.96
C LEU A 295 21.56 -5.71 -15.98
N GLU A 296 20.36 -6.25 -16.17
CA GLU A 296 20.02 -7.18 -17.25
C GLU A 296 19.56 -6.42 -18.50
N TYR A 297 18.94 -5.26 -18.31
CA TYR A 297 18.49 -4.37 -19.37
C TYR A 297 18.85 -2.93 -19.04
N LEU A 298 19.47 -2.26 -20.01
CA LEU A 298 19.79 -0.84 -19.95
C LEU A 298 19.44 -0.17 -21.28
N ASP A 299 18.54 0.80 -21.22
CA ASP A 299 18.26 1.71 -22.32
C ASP A 299 18.57 3.15 -21.93
N LEU A 300 19.50 3.75 -22.67
CA LEU A 300 19.91 5.14 -22.54
C LEU A 300 19.84 5.88 -23.88
N PHE A 301 19.12 5.33 -24.86
CA PHE A 301 19.02 5.89 -26.20
C PHE A 301 18.52 7.34 -26.19
N GLY A 302 19.04 8.20 -27.05
CA GLY A 302 18.57 9.59 -27.17
C GLY A 302 18.92 10.48 -25.97
N ASN A 303 20.02 10.19 -25.27
CA ASN A 303 20.66 11.09 -24.31
C ASN A 303 21.79 11.89 -24.98
N THR A 304 22.17 13.01 -24.37
CA THR A 304 23.20 13.94 -24.86
C THR A 304 24.59 13.60 -24.32
N PHE A 305 25.00 12.33 -24.39
CA PHE A 305 26.29 11.89 -23.85
C PHE A 305 27.43 12.63 -24.54
N GLU A 306 28.27 13.27 -23.73
CA GLU A 306 29.46 13.95 -24.23
C GLU A 306 30.49 12.90 -24.64
N GLN A 307 31.20 13.16 -25.73
CA GLN A 307 32.38 12.37 -26.05
C GLN A 307 33.43 12.64 -24.97
N PRO A 308 34.09 11.61 -24.43
CA PRO A 308 35.18 11.84 -23.50
C PRO A 308 36.22 12.72 -24.21
N GLU A 309 36.54 13.88 -23.64
CA GLU A 309 37.71 14.63 -24.08
C GLU A 309 38.90 13.70 -23.89
N VAL A 310 39.45 13.21 -25.01
CA VAL A 310 40.70 12.47 -25.01
C VAL A 310 41.75 13.49 -24.63
N LEU A 311 42.04 13.61 -23.33
CA LEU A 311 43.21 14.33 -22.88
C LEU A 311 44.39 13.73 -23.68
N PRO A 312 45.18 14.56 -24.38
CA PRO A 312 46.32 14.05 -25.12
C PRO A 312 47.12 13.20 -24.15
N VAL A 313 47.48 11.98 -24.58
CA VAL A 313 48.37 11.13 -23.81
C VAL A 313 49.61 11.96 -23.56
N ILE A 314 49.78 12.47 -22.34
CA ILE A 314 51.02 13.08 -21.91
C ILE A 314 51.99 11.90 -21.79
N MET A 315 52.53 11.48 -22.93
CA MET A 315 53.77 10.73 -22.98
C MET A 315 54.77 11.67 -22.31
N LEU A 316 55.07 11.43 -21.03
CA LEU A 316 56.18 12.09 -20.36
C LEU A 316 57.43 11.73 -21.17
N GLN A 317 57.82 12.60 -22.10
CA GLN A 317 58.98 12.41 -22.98
C GLN A 317 60.31 12.56 -22.23
N THR A 318 60.26 12.87 -20.93
CA THR A 318 61.42 12.95 -20.06
C THR A 318 61.33 11.86 -18.98
N PRO A 319 62.44 11.21 -18.63
CA PRO A 319 62.45 10.35 -17.44
C PRO A 319 62.02 11.17 -16.23
N LEU A 320 61.11 10.61 -15.43
CA LEU A 320 60.68 11.19 -14.16
C LEU A 320 61.91 11.54 -13.32
N THR A 321 61.85 12.64 -12.59
CA THR A 321 62.93 12.96 -11.64
C THR A 321 63.04 11.83 -10.60
N LEU A 322 64.22 11.67 -9.99
CA LEU A 322 64.43 10.70 -8.92
C LEU A 322 63.42 10.91 -7.77
N LEU A 323 63.03 12.16 -7.52
CA LEU A 323 62.03 12.55 -6.53
C LEU A 323 60.63 12.03 -6.88
N GLU A 324 60.20 12.18 -8.13
CA GLU A 324 58.88 11.68 -8.58
C GLU A 324 58.84 10.15 -8.64
N SER A 325 59.96 9.52 -9.04
CA SER A 325 60.09 8.06 -9.08
C SER A 325 60.06 7.44 -7.67
N SER A 326 60.73 8.08 -6.71
CA SER A 326 60.72 7.65 -5.31
C SER A 326 59.36 7.89 -4.65
N ALA A 327 58.71 9.04 -4.89
CA ALA A 327 57.37 9.33 -4.40
C ALA A 327 56.32 8.31 -4.91
N ARG A 328 56.40 7.92 -6.19
CA ARG A 328 55.54 6.87 -6.75
C ARG A 328 55.80 5.50 -6.15
N THR A 329 57.06 5.12 -5.95
CA THR A 329 57.42 3.84 -5.32
C THR A 329 56.85 3.72 -3.91
N VAL A 330 56.85 4.81 -3.15
CA VAL A 330 56.27 4.86 -1.79
C VAL A 330 54.74 4.75 -1.82
N LEU A 331 54.08 5.31 -2.85
CA LEU A 331 52.62 5.22 -3.01
C LEU A 331 52.15 3.84 -3.48
N TYR A 332 52.94 3.14 -4.29
CA TYR A 332 52.60 1.79 -4.78
C TYR A 332 52.91 0.66 -3.78
N ASN A 333 53.78 0.90 -2.80
CA ASN A 333 54.16 -0.08 -1.77
C ASN A 333 53.45 0.14 -0.42
N ARG A 334 52.26 0.76 -0.42
CA ARG A 334 51.41 0.92 0.77
C ARG A 334 50.09 0.19 0.65
#